data_AF-A0A9D9DPA8-F1
#
_entry.id   AF-A0A9D9DPA8-F1
#
_cell.length_a   1.000
_cell.length_b   1.000
_cell.length_c   1.000
_cell.angle_alpha   90.00
_cell.angle_beta   90.00
_cell.angle_gamma   90.00
#
_symmetry.space_group_name_H-M   'P 1'
#
loop_
_entity.id
_entity.type
_entity.pdbx_description
1 polymer ?
#
loop_
_entity_poly.entity_id
_entity_poly.type
_entity_poly.pdbx_seq_one_letter_code
_entity_poly.pdbx_strand_id
1 'polypeptide(L)' 'MIETNFKIEELDFKKNDNGLIPAIIQDSTTLKVLMLGYMNREALEKSLAEGKV' A
#
# COMPACT_ATOMS: atom_id res chain seq x y z
N MET A 1 -19.05 -5.41 6.37
CA MET A 1 -17.76 -5.62 5.71
C MET A 1 -17.66 -4.55 4.65
N ILE A 2 -16.68 -3.65 4.74
CA ILE A 2 -16.48 -2.61 3.73
C ILE A 2 -15.81 -3.31 2.55
N GLU A 3 -16.54 -3.44 1.43
CA GLU A 3 -15.97 -3.87 0.16
C GLU A 3 -15.00 -2.79 -0.30
N THR A 4 -13.71 -2.97 -0.04
CA THR A 4 -12.68 -2.12 -0.64
C THR A 4 -12.48 -2.60 -2.07
N ASN A 5 -12.88 -1.76 -3.02
CA ASN A 5 -12.71 -1.97 -4.46
C ASN A 5 -11.22 -1.83 -4.91
N PHE A 6 -10.27 -2.12 -4.03
CA PHE A 6 -8.84 -1.93 -4.24
C PHE A 6 -8.26 -3.12 -5.00
N LYS A 7 -7.87 -2.90 -6.26
CA LYS A 7 -7.26 -3.92 -7.12
C LYS A 7 -5.76 -3.69 -7.22
N ILE A 8 -4.97 -4.66 -6.78
CA ILE A 8 -3.49 -4.60 -6.88
C ILE A 8 -3.06 -4.63 -8.35
N GLU A 9 -3.86 -5.23 -9.23
CA GLU A 9 -3.60 -5.37 -10.66
C GLU A 9 -3.59 -4.02 -11.40
N GLU A 10 -4.29 -3.01 -10.87
CA GLU A 10 -4.34 -1.66 -11.46
C GLU A 10 -3.11 -0.82 -11.07
N LEU A 11 -2.26 -1.30 -10.15
CA LEU A 11 -1.05 -0.61 -9.72
C LEU A 11 0.11 -0.88 -10.67
N ASP A 12 0.73 0.20 -11.17
CA ASP A 12 1.90 0.12 -12.02
C ASP A 12 3.19 0.08 -11.19
N PHE A 13 3.59 -1.13 -10.80
CA PHE A 13 4.88 -1.37 -10.15
C PHE A 13 6.09 -1.10 -11.06
N LYS A 14 5.91 -1.06 -12.39
CA LYS A 14 7.00 -0.81 -13.35
C LYS A 14 7.29 0.68 -13.54
N LYS A 15 6.47 1.57 -12.98
CA LYS A 15 6.68 3.01 -13.02
C LYS A 15 7.98 3.46 -12.32
N ASN A 16 8.51 2.61 -11.45
CA ASN A 16 9.82 2.76 -10.83
C ASN A 16 10.69 1.57 -11.26
N ASP A 17 11.93 1.83 -11.69
CA ASP A 17 12.87 0.80 -12.17
C ASP A 17 13.12 -0.30 -11.12
N ASN A 18 12.89 0.01 -9.84
CA ASN A 18 13.05 -0.93 -8.73
C ASN A 18 11.82 -1.82 -8.48
N GLY A 19 10.72 -1.69 -9.23
CA GLY A 19 9.52 -2.50 -9.01
C GLY A 19 8.73 -2.13 -7.74
N LEU A 20 8.94 -0.92 -7.22
CA LEU A 20 8.41 -0.45 -5.94
C LEU A 20 7.44 0.73 -6.12
N ILE A 21 6.32 0.68 -5.40
CA ILE A 21 5.37 1.79 -5.31
C ILE A 21 5.55 2.53 -3.99
N PRO A 22 5.38 3.86 -3.97
CA PRO A 22 5.37 4.63 -2.73
C PRO A 22 4.10 4.30 -1.91
N ALA A 23 4.27 4.12 -0.61
CA ALA A 23 3.19 3.86 0.35
C ALA A 23 3.21 4.94 1.44
N ILE A 24 2.09 5.64 1.63
CA ILE A 24 1.93 6.66 2.67
C ILE A 24 1.18 6.03 3.84
N ILE A 25 1.81 6.00 5.01
CA ILE A 25 1.19 5.55 6.25
C ILE A 25 0.64 6.79 6.95
N GLN A 26 -0.66 6.79 7.23
CA GLN A 26 -1.35 7.86 7.92
C GLN A 26 -2.13 7.30 9.11
N ASP A 27 -2.28 8.12 10.14
CA ASP A 27 -3.17 7.83 11.25
C ASP A 27 -4.63 7.96 10.77
N SER A 28 -5.43 6.92 11.01
CA SER A 28 -6.81 6.83 10.47
C SER A 28 -7.80 7.78 11.15
N THR A 29 -7.49 8.28 12.35
CA THR A 29 -8.39 9.14 13.13
C THR A 29 -8.05 10.61 12.94
N THR A 30 -6.76 10.95 13.00
CA THR A 30 -6.25 12.32 12.92
C THR A 30 -5.88 12.74 11.51
N LEU A 31 -5.82 11.79 10.56
CA LEU A 31 -5.39 11.98 9.17
C LEU A 31 -3.97 12.52 9.03
N LYS A 32 -3.17 12.44 10.10
CA LYS A 32 -1.78 12.85 10.09
C LYS A 32 -0.94 11.83 9.33
N VAL A 33 -0.13 12.30 8.38
CA VAL A 33 0.89 11.47 7.73
C VAL A 33 1.96 11.10 8.78
N LEU A 34 2.16 9.81 8.96
CA LEU A 34 3.15 9.25 9.89
C LEU A 34 4.46 8.95 9.17
N MET A 35 4.40 8.37 7.96
CA MET A 35 5.57 7.90 7.24
C MET A 35 5.31 7.82 5.73
N LEU A 36 6.39 7.94 4.96
CA LEU A 36 6.49 7.50 3.56
C LEU A 36 7.39 6.26 3.51
N GLY A 37 6.89 5.17 2.92
CA GLY A 37 7.62 3.95 2.64
C GLY A 37 7.49 3.52 1.17
N TYR A 38 8.01 2.35 0.85
CA TYR A 38 7.90 1.73 -0.46
C TYR A 38 7.50 0.26 -0.30
N MET A 39 6.68 -0.24 -1.23
CA MET A 39 6.21 -1.64 -1.23
C MET A 39 6.39 -2.26 -2.61
N ASN A 40 6.81 -3.52 -2.64
CA ASN A 40 6.64 -4.36 -3.82
C ASN A 40 5.25 -5.03 -3.77
N ARG A 41 4.91 -5.78 -4.81
CA ARG A 41 3.63 -6.50 -4.91
C ARG A 41 3.41 -7.46 -3.73
N GLU A 42 4.42 -8.28 -3.42
CA GLU A 42 4.33 -9.30 -2.36
C GLU A 42 4.10 -8.68 -0.98
N ALA A 43 4.83 -7.60 -0.64
CA ALA A 43 4.64 -6.90 0.63
C ALA A 43 3.23 -6.34 0.75
N LEU A 44 2.68 -5.75 -0.33
CA LEU A 44 1.32 -5.23 -0.35
C LEU A 44 0.28 -6.34 -0.17
N GLU A 45 0.43 -7.47 -0.87
CA GLU A 45 -0.46 -8.64 -0.73
C GLU A 45 -0.46 -9.17 0.70
N LYS A 46 0.72 -9.29 1.31
CA LYS A 46 0.86 -9.71 2.70
C LYS A 46 0.22 -8.72 3.67
N SER A 47 0.42 -7.42 3.47
CA SER A 47 -0.19 -6.39 4.32
C SER A 47 -1.71 -6.41 4.28
N LEU A 48 -2.32 -6.67 3.12
CA LEU A 48 -3.78 -6.82 3.02
C LEU A 48 -4.27 -8.10 3.69
N ALA A 49 -3.54 -9.20 3.59
CA ALA A 49 -3.91 -10.47 4.21
C ALA A 49 -3.81 -10.42 5.74
N GLU A 50 -2.76 -9.76 6.27
CA GLU A 50 -2.49 -9.70 7.71
C GLU A 50 -3.12 -8.48 8.41
N GLY A 51 -3.53 -7.47 7.65
CA GLY A 51 -4.02 -6.19 8.17
C GLY A 51 -2.93 -5.37 8.88
N LYS A 52 -1.67 -5.55 8.47
CA LYS A 52 -0.49 -4.92 9.09
C LYS A 52 0.46 -4.37 8.02
N VAL A 53 1.12 -3.27 8.34
CA VAL A 53 2.22 -2.70 7.54
C VAL A 53 3.54 -3.25 8.03
#